data_AF-A0A4Q7XWL7-F1
#
_entry.id   AF-A0A4Q7XWL7-F1
#
_cell.length_a   1.000
_cell.length_b   1.000
_cell.length_c   1.000
_cell.angle_alpha   90.00
_cell.angle_beta   90.00
_cell.angle_gamma   90.00
#
_symmetry.space_group_name_H-M   'P 1'
#
loop_
_entity.id
_entity.type
_entity.pdbx_description
1 polymer ?
#
loop_
_entity_poly.entity_id
_entity_poly.type
_entity_poly.pdbx_seq_one_letter_code
_entity_poly.pdbx_strand_id
1 'polypeptide(L)'
;MSVLPRSTPARVRDSLTAALAGTAVELTGPAPRSAITFLASYRGAQWKVTYMGLGNLWGVTGPAGSGTEHSVPRFTDEIAATITAPWPQPEKAPADPHPGVPRTHLGVDVPELVRAQWKTPLGDGWRLGVRCAVGKLPDTRPR
;
A
#
# COMPACT_ATOMS: atom_id res chain seq x y z
N MET A 1 -25.20 -9.76 4.40
CA MET A 1 -24.39 -10.99 4.59
C MET A 1 -23.46 -11.10 3.39
N SER A 2 -22.16 -11.33 3.57
CA SER A 2 -21.24 -11.51 2.44
C SER A 2 -21.49 -12.88 1.79
N VAL A 3 -21.99 -12.90 0.56
CA VAL A 3 -22.35 -14.13 -0.18
C VAL A 3 -21.14 -14.58 -1.00
N LEU A 4 -20.01 -14.83 -0.33
CA LEU A 4 -18.88 -15.47 -0.99
C LEU A 4 -19.14 -16.98 -1.14
N PRO A 5 -18.69 -17.62 -2.24
CA PRO A 5 -18.78 -19.06 -2.40
C PRO A 5 -18.05 -19.81 -1.29
N ARG A 6 -18.49 -21.02 -0.98
CA ARG A 6 -17.81 -21.90 -0.02
C ARG A 6 -16.59 -22.62 -0.62
N SER A 7 -16.57 -22.80 -1.94
CA SER A 7 -15.49 -23.47 -2.66
C SER A 7 -15.39 -22.98 -4.10
N THR A 8 -14.22 -23.16 -4.71
CA THR A 8 -14.00 -22.92 -6.13
C THR A 8 -14.27 -24.20 -6.93
N PRO A 9 -15.22 -24.20 -7.88
CA PRO A 9 -15.46 -25.35 -8.76
C PRO A 9 -14.21 -25.74 -9.55
N ALA A 10 -14.00 -27.04 -9.78
CA ALA A 10 -12.82 -27.57 -10.49
C ALA A 10 -12.62 -26.90 -11.86
N ARG A 11 -13.67 -26.84 -12.69
CA ARG A 11 -13.62 -26.16 -14.01
C ARG A 11 -13.09 -24.73 -13.95
N VAL A 12 -13.43 -24.00 -12.89
CA VAL A 12 -13.03 -22.59 -12.73
C VAL A 12 -11.56 -22.50 -12.30
N ARG A 13 -11.12 -23.43 -11.45
CA ARG A 13 -9.71 -23.60 -11.10
C ARG A 13 -8.88 -23.98 -12.32
N ASP A 14 -9.37 -24.90 -13.16
CA ASP A 14 -8.68 -25.33 -14.37
C ASP A 14 -8.56 -24.17 -15.37
N SER A 15 -9.60 -23.35 -15.51
CA SER A 15 -9.53 -22.11 -16.29
C SER A 15 -8.51 -21.12 -15.74
N LEU A 16 -8.40 -20.97 -14.41
CA LEU A 16 -7.36 -20.13 -13.79
C LEU A 16 -5.96 -20.65 -14.10
N THR A 17 -5.73 -21.96 -13.92
CA THR A 17 -4.46 -22.60 -14.24
C THR A 17 -4.10 -22.42 -15.72
N ALA A 18 -5.07 -22.59 -16.61
CA ALA A 18 -4.89 -22.38 -18.04
C ALA A 18 -4.57 -20.92 -18.39
N ALA A 19 -5.22 -19.94 -17.75
CA ALA A 19 -4.94 -18.52 -17.97
C ALA A 19 -3.54 -18.09 -17.49
N LEU A 20 -3.00 -18.77 -16.48
CA LEU A 20 -1.63 -18.55 -16.00
C LEU A 20 -0.58 -19.37 -16.77
N ALA A 21 -1.00 -20.34 -17.59
CA ALA A 21 -0.10 -21.18 -18.36
C ALA A 21 0.72 -20.34 -19.34
N GLY A 22 2.03 -20.61 -19.41
CA GLY A 22 2.96 -19.82 -20.24
C GLY A 22 3.43 -18.51 -19.63
N THR A 23 2.94 -18.15 -18.44
CA THR A 23 3.51 -17.05 -17.64
C THR A 23 4.52 -17.59 -16.62
N ALA A 24 5.32 -16.71 -16.03
CA ALA A 24 6.18 -17.05 -14.89
C ALA A 24 5.44 -16.96 -13.54
N VAL A 25 4.10 -16.94 -13.55
CA VAL A 25 3.29 -16.91 -12.33
C VAL A 25 3.08 -18.35 -11.85
N GLU A 26 3.55 -18.65 -10.65
CA GLU A 26 3.40 -19.96 -10.03
C GLU A 26 2.18 -19.96 -9.11
N LEU A 27 1.11 -20.68 -9.50
CA LEU A 27 -0.05 -20.87 -8.65
C LEU A 27 0.23 -21.98 -7.63
N THR A 28 0.36 -21.59 -6.37
CA THR A 28 0.35 -22.53 -5.24
C THR A 28 -1.10 -22.94 -4.94
N GLY A 29 -1.29 -24.08 -4.29
CA GLY A 29 -2.60 -24.56 -3.87
C GLY A 29 -3.39 -23.57 -3.00
N PRO A 30 -4.60 -23.95 -2.56
CA PRO A 30 -5.43 -23.10 -1.73
C PRO A 30 -4.69 -22.63 -0.47
N ALA A 31 -4.88 -21.37 -0.11
CA ALA A 31 -4.29 -20.78 1.07
C ALA A 31 -4.76 -21.54 2.33
N PRO A 32 -3.93 -21.62 3.39
CA PRO A 32 -4.33 -22.23 4.64
C PRO A 32 -5.65 -21.63 5.15
N ARG A 33 -6.62 -22.50 5.46
CA ARG A 33 -7.96 -22.12 5.95
C ARG A 33 -8.84 -21.35 4.95
N SER A 34 -8.51 -21.33 3.65
CA SER A 34 -9.40 -20.78 2.61
C SER A 34 -9.55 -21.76 1.44
N ALA A 35 -10.79 -22.18 1.17
CA ALA A 35 -11.12 -23.05 0.03
C ALA A 35 -11.35 -22.29 -1.28
N ILE A 36 -11.29 -20.95 -1.24
CA ILE A 36 -11.56 -20.06 -2.38
C ILE A 36 -10.41 -19.12 -2.71
N THR A 37 -9.41 -19.01 -1.84
CA THR A 37 -8.23 -18.18 -2.05
C THR A 37 -7.06 -19.07 -2.44
N PHE A 38 -6.41 -18.74 -3.54
CA PHE A 38 -5.17 -19.35 -4.00
C PHE A 38 -4.03 -18.38 -3.79
N LEU A 39 -2.84 -18.93 -3.54
CA LEU A 39 -1.62 -18.14 -3.47
C LEU A 39 -0.93 -18.24 -4.81
N ALA A 40 -0.47 -17.13 -5.35
CA ALA A 40 0.34 -17.12 -6.56
C ALA A 40 1.68 -16.41 -6.26
N SER A 41 2.75 -16.83 -6.92
CA SER A 41 4.06 -16.22 -6.78
C SER A 41 4.54 -15.70 -8.13
N TYR A 42 5.04 -14.47 -8.16
CA TYR A 42 5.64 -13.86 -9.35
C TYR A 42 6.74 -12.90 -8.94
N ARG A 43 7.93 -13.04 -9.55
CA ARG A 43 9.13 -12.23 -9.23
C ARG A 43 9.48 -12.20 -7.73
N GLY A 44 9.32 -13.32 -7.05
CA GLY A 44 9.60 -13.45 -5.61
C GLY A 44 8.56 -12.80 -4.70
N ALA A 45 7.46 -12.27 -5.25
CA ALA A 45 6.38 -11.66 -4.48
C ALA A 45 5.12 -12.54 -4.50
N GLN A 46 4.41 -12.53 -3.38
CA GLN A 46 3.21 -13.33 -3.17
C GLN A 46 1.94 -12.53 -3.47
N TRP A 47 1.02 -13.17 -4.17
CA TRP A 47 -0.28 -12.67 -4.57
C TRP A 47 -1.37 -13.57 -3.98
N LYS A 48 -2.54 -13.00 -3.76
CA LYS A 48 -3.75 -13.72 -3.36
C LYS A 48 -4.80 -13.57 -4.45
N VAL A 49 -5.35 -14.69 -4.89
CA VAL A 49 -6.41 -14.75 -5.91
C VAL A 49 -7.62 -15.44 -5.29
N THR A 50 -8.68 -14.69 -5.02
CA THR A 50 -9.87 -15.17 -4.28
C THR A 50 -11.07 -15.29 -5.19
N TYR A 51 -11.65 -16.48 -5.30
CA TYR A 51 -12.83 -16.70 -6.12
C TYR A 51 -14.07 -16.00 -5.54
N MET A 52 -14.74 -15.18 -6.36
CA MET A 52 -15.90 -14.38 -5.93
C MET A 52 -17.25 -14.94 -6.41
N GLY A 53 -17.27 -15.97 -7.25
CA GLY A 53 -18.52 -16.68 -7.61
C GLY A 53 -19.31 -16.12 -8.80
N LEU A 54 -19.21 -14.82 -9.08
CA LEU A 54 -20.00 -14.14 -10.12
C LEU A 54 -19.35 -14.29 -11.50
N GLY A 55 -19.65 -15.35 -12.24
CA GLY A 55 -19.24 -15.46 -13.65
C GLY A 55 -17.72 -15.51 -13.86
N ASN A 56 -17.02 -16.32 -13.06
CA ASN A 56 -15.55 -16.44 -13.07
C ASN A 56 -14.80 -15.17 -12.61
N LEU A 57 -15.43 -14.37 -11.74
CA LEU A 57 -14.79 -13.23 -11.11
C LEU A 57 -13.89 -13.64 -9.94
N TRP A 58 -12.75 -12.97 -9.83
CA TRP A 58 -11.74 -13.16 -8.81
C TRP A 58 -11.33 -11.83 -8.20
N GLY A 59 -11.14 -11.81 -6.88
CA GLY A 59 -10.47 -10.73 -6.19
C GLY A 59 -8.96 -10.97 -6.21
N VAL A 60 -8.20 -10.07 -6.83
CA VAL A 60 -6.74 -10.13 -6.89
C VAL A 60 -6.17 -9.13 -5.91
N THR A 61 -5.30 -9.61 -5.01
CA THR A 61 -4.56 -8.79 -4.04
C THR A 61 -3.07 -9.05 -4.21
N GLY A 62 -2.32 -7.98 -4.45
CA GLY A 62 -0.88 -8.00 -4.64
C GLY A 62 -0.10 -7.54 -3.41
N PRO A 63 1.23 -7.56 -3.50
CA PRO A 63 2.12 -7.07 -2.45
C PRO A 63 2.04 -5.54 -2.30
N ALA A 64 2.57 -5.02 -1.19
CA ALA A 64 2.69 -3.58 -0.98
C ALA A 64 3.45 -2.91 -2.14
N GLY A 65 2.93 -1.78 -2.63
CA GLY A 65 3.47 -1.04 -3.77
C GLY A 65 3.08 -1.58 -5.15
N SER A 66 2.31 -2.67 -5.26
CA SER A 66 1.85 -3.17 -6.56
C SER A 66 0.67 -2.38 -7.15
N GLY A 67 0.08 -1.45 -6.38
CA GLY A 67 -1.16 -0.77 -6.74
C GLY A 67 -2.43 -1.64 -6.60
N THR A 68 -2.28 -2.89 -6.15
CA THR A 68 -3.37 -3.86 -5.95
C THR A 68 -3.38 -4.40 -4.51
N GLU A 69 -3.01 -3.57 -3.55
CA GLU A 69 -2.98 -3.90 -2.12
C GLU A 69 -4.37 -4.24 -1.56
N HIS A 70 -5.40 -3.75 -2.24
CA HIS A 70 -6.79 -4.09 -2.00
C HIS A 70 -7.27 -5.06 -3.07
N SER A 71 -8.19 -5.95 -2.69
CA SER A 71 -8.80 -6.92 -3.61
C SER A 71 -9.51 -6.19 -4.76
N VAL A 72 -8.94 -6.27 -5.96
CA VAL A 72 -9.55 -5.74 -7.18
C VAL A 72 -10.25 -6.87 -7.93
N PRO A 73 -11.54 -6.72 -8.29
CA PRO A 73 -12.24 -7.73 -9.08
C PRO A 73 -11.69 -7.81 -10.52
N ARG A 74 -11.46 -9.04 -10.99
CA ARG A 74 -10.91 -9.40 -12.30
C ARG A 74 -11.57 -10.66 -12.84
N PHE A 75 -11.74 -10.75 -14.14
CA PHE A 75 -12.10 -12.01 -14.80
C PHE A 75 -10.88 -12.92 -14.91
N THR A 76 -11.10 -14.22 -15.09
CA THR A 76 -10.03 -15.24 -15.12
C THR A 76 -8.90 -14.90 -16.10
N ASP A 77 -9.25 -14.43 -17.30
CA ASP A 77 -8.33 -14.07 -18.38
C ASP A 77 -7.51 -12.80 -18.09
N GLU A 78 -7.97 -11.94 -17.19
CA GLU A 78 -7.29 -10.70 -16.80
C GLU A 78 -6.26 -10.91 -15.67
N ILE A 79 -6.27 -12.06 -15.00
CA ILE A 79 -5.45 -12.29 -13.79
C ILE A 79 -3.97 -12.31 -14.14
N ALA A 80 -3.58 -13.01 -15.20
CA ALA A 80 -2.21 -13.05 -15.66
C ALA A 80 -1.68 -11.65 -15.94
N ALA A 81 -2.45 -10.85 -16.69
CA ALA A 81 -2.10 -9.47 -17.02
C ALA A 81 -2.00 -8.60 -15.76
N THR A 82 -2.88 -8.78 -14.78
CA THR A 82 -2.87 -8.02 -13.52
C THR A 82 -1.64 -8.34 -12.67
N ILE A 83 -1.28 -9.62 -12.52
CA ILE A 83 -0.12 -10.05 -11.72
C ILE A 83 1.20 -9.65 -12.40
N THR A 84 1.25 -9.72 -13.74
CA THR A 84 2.48 -9.46 -14.51
C THR A 84 2.68 -7.99 -14.88
N ALA A 85 1.67 -7.14 -14.64
CA ALA A 85 1.75 -5.72 -14.89
C ALA A 85 2.95 -5.07 -14.17
N PRO A 86 3.60 -4.08 -14.80
CA PRO A 86 4.63 -3.29 -14.13
C PRO A 86 4.07 -2.65 -12.85
N TRP A 87 4.80 -2.77 -11.75
CA TRP A 87 4.39 -2.12 -10.51
C TRP A 87 4.52 -0.60 -10.65
N PRO A 88 3.56 0.17 -10.13
CA PRO A 88 3.71 1.62 -10.09
C PRO A 88 4.98 1.96 -9.31
N GLN A 89 5.87 2.68 -9.97
CA GLN A 89 7.06 3.21 -9.29
C GLN A 89 6.57 4.28 -8.31
N PRO A 90 7.02 4.28 -7.04
CA PRO A 90 6.66 5.34 -6.11
C PRO A 90 7.05 6.67 -6.74
N GLU A 91 6.08 7.55 -6.88
CA GLU A 91 6.33 8.90 -7.38
C GLU A 91 7.36 9.54 -6.47
N LYS A 92 8.45 10.04 -7.07
CA LYS A 92 9.50 10.71 -6.31
C LYS A 92 8.84 11.88 -5.61
N ALA A 93 8.81 11.85 -4.26
CA ALA A 93 8.28 12.94 -3.49
C ALA A 93 8.90 14.26 -3.98
N PRO A 94 8.10 15.32 -4.17
CA PRO A 94 8.62 16.59 -4.63
C PRO A 94 9.77 17.02 -3.71
N ALA A 95 10.84 17.54 -4.29
CA ALA A 95 11.98 18.01 -3.53
C ALA A 95 11.49 19.05 -2.52
N ASP A 96 11.81 18.85 -1.25
CA ASP A 96 11.43 19.78 -0.21
C ASP A 96 12.10 21.14 -0.48
N PRO A 97 11.35 22.24 -0.68
CA PRO A 97 11.92 23.55 -0.95
C PRO A 97 12.74 24.09 0.24
N HIS A 98 12.55 23.55 1.45
CA HIS A 98 13.27 23.98 2.65
C HIS A 98 13.89 22.80 3.41
N PRO A 99 14.92 22.12 2.85
CA PRO A 99 15.48 20.89 3.41
C PRO A 99 16.18 21.10 4.77
N GLY A 100 16.48 22.35 5.12
CA GLY A 100 17.07 22.73 6.42
C GLY A 100 16.06 22.93 7.55
N VAL A 101 14.75 22.81 7.28
CA VAL A 101 13.69 22.94 8.29
C VAL A 101 13.23 21.54 8.71
N PRO A 102 13.52 21.09 9.94
CA PRO A 102 13.10 19.77 10.38
C PRO A 102 11.57 19.69 10.43
N ARG A 103 11.01 18.61 9.89
CA ARG A 103 9.64 18.19 10.23
C ARG A 103 9.56 18.06 11.74
N THR A 104 8.42 18.39 12.33
CA THR A 104 8.26 18.12 13.76
C THR A 104 8.45 16.63 14.03
N HIS A 105 8.94 16.30 15.23
CA HIS A 105 9.04 14.91 15.69
C HIS A 105 7.69 14.17 15.75
N LEU A 106 6.58 14.90 15.57
CA LEU A 106 5.21 14.38 15.47
C LEU A 106 4.73 14.21 14.02
N GLY A 107 5.61 14.43 13.02
CA GLY A 107 5.26 14.30 11.61
C GLY A 107 4.35 15.40 11.07
N VAL A 108 4.06 16.44 11.86
CA VAL A 108 3.26 17.60 11.44
C VAL A 108 4.16 18.58 10.68
N ASP A 109 3.67 19.04 9.54
CA ASP A 109 4.34 20.03 8.72
C ASP A 109 4.40 21.39 9.42
N VAL A 110 5.56 22.03 9.34
CA VAL A 110 5.72 23.43 9.77
C VAL A 110 4.99 24.30 8.75
N PRO A 111 4.12 25.25 9.17
CA PRO A 111 3.46 26.15 8.22
C PRO A 111 4.48 26.88 7.34
N GLU A 112 4.22 26.98 6.04
CA GLU A 112 5.18 27.51 5.05
C GLU A 112 5.72 28.90 5.40
N LEU A 113 4.86 29.77 5.95
CA LEU A 113 5.25 31.10 6.45
C LEU A 113 6.37 31.02 7.49
N VAL A 114 6.32 30.01 8.37
CA VAL A 114 7.32 29.77 9.41
C VAL A 114 8.55 29.09 8.81
N ARG A 115 8.40 28.20 7.82
CA ARG A 115 9.52 27.57 7.10
C ARG A 115 10.39 28.60 6.39
N ALA A 116 9.75 29.51 5.65
CA ALA A 116 10.40 30.60 4.94
C ALA A 116 11.15 31.56 5.88
N GLN A 117 10.74 31.60 7.16
CA GLN A 117 11.30 32.49 8.18
C GLN A 117 11.90 31.72 9.37
N TRP A 118 12.43 30.51 9.11
CA TRP A 118 12.85 29.60 10.18
C TRP A 118 13.91 30.17 11.15
N LYS A 119 14.80 31.02 10.61
CA LYS A 119 15.88 31.70 11.34
C LYS A 119 15.50 33.08 11.89
N THR A 120 14.22 33.45 11.86
CA THR A 120 13.73 34.74 12.39
C THR A 120 13.01 34.54 13.73
N PRO A 121 12.66 35.63 14.44
CA PRO A 121 11.85 35.55 15.65
C PRO A 121 10.51 34.81 15.47
N LEU A 122 9.95 34.78 14.26
CA LEU A 122 8.75 34.01 13.94
C LEU A 122 9.01 32.50 14.09
N GLY A 123 10.14 32.02 13.54
CA GLY A 123 10.58 30.64 13.67
C GLY A 123 10.92 30.25 15.11
N ASP A 124 11.53 31.16 15.88
CA ASP A 124 11.80 30.96 17.31
C ASP A 124 10.50 30.85 18.13
N GLY A 125 9.54 31.77 17.90
CA GLY A 125 8.24 31.77 18.58
C GLY A 125 7.45 30.50 18.32
N TRP A 126 7.45 30.01 17.08
CA TRP A 126 6.80 28.75 16.73
C TRP A 126 7.47 27.54 17.40
N ARG A 127 8.82 27.47 17.41
CA ARG A 127 9.55 26.41 18.13
C ARG A 127 9.25 26.41 19.63
N LEU A 128 9.14 27.60 20.24
CA LEU A 128 8.77 27.75 21.64
C LEU A 128 7.33 27.27 21.89
N GLY A 129 6.37 27.67 21.04
CA GLY A 129 4.98 27.25 21.13
C GLY A 129 4.80 25.74 21.06
N VAL A 130 5.44 25.07 20.10
CA VAL A 130 5.41 23.60 19.98
C VAL A 130 6.04 22.93 21.21
N ARG A 131 7.17 23.44 21.71
CA ARG A 131 7.81 22.93 22.94
C ARG A 131 6.93 23.06 24.17
N CYS A 132 6.20 24.18 24.31
CA CYS A 132 5.20 24.38 25.37
C CYS A 132 4.04 23.38 25.25
N ALA A 133 3.50 23.19 24.04
CA ALA A 133 2.35 22.32 23.81
C ALA A 133 2.67 20.83 24.01
N VAL A 134 3.89 20.40 23.67
CA VAL A 134 4.32 18.99 23.74
C VAL A 134 5.06 18.66 25.07
N GLY A 135 5.09 19.61 26.01
CA GLY A 135 5.57 19.38 27.38
C GLY A 135 7.10 19.26 27.55
N LYS A 136 7.90 19.57 26.53
CA LYS A 136 9.38 19.61 26.64
C LYS A 136 9.88 21.03 26.44
N LEU A 137 9.89 21.79 27.53
CA LEU A 137 10.60 23.07 27.60
C LEU A 137 12.03 22.85 28.14
N PRO A 138 13.06 23.48 27.56
CA PRO A 138 14.40 23.47 28.13
C PRO A 138 14.50 24.43 29.34
N ASP A 139 15.36 24.08 30.30
CA ASP A 139 15.57 24.79 31.58
C ASP A 139 16.18 26.20 31.47
N THR A 140 16.52 26.67 30.27
CA THR A 140 17.24 27.92 30.05
C THR A 140 16.32 29.08 29.67
N ARG A 141 15.29 29.37 30.47
CA ARG A 141 14.53 30.62 30.29
C ARG A 141 15.28 31.79 30.94
N PRO A 142 15.33 32.98 30.31
CA PRO A 142 15.70 34.19 31.01
C PRO A 142 14.63 34.45 32.10
N ARG A 143 15.07 34.71 33.34
CA ARG A 143 14.21 35.33 34.36
C ARG A 143 14.05 36.80 34.06
#